data_AF-A0A443SER4-F1
#
_entry.id   AF-A0A443SER4-F1
#
_cell.length_a   1.000
_cell.length_b   1.000
_cell.length_c   1.000
_cell.angle_alpha   90.00
_cell.angle_beta   90.00
_cell.angle_gamma   90.00
#
_symmetry.space_group_name_H-M   'P 1'
#
loop_
_entity.id
_entity.type
_entity.pdbx_description
1 polymer ?
#
loop_
_entity_poly.entity_id
_entity_poly.type
_entity_poly.pdbx_seq_one_letter_code
_entity_poly.pdbx_strand_id
1 'polypeptide(L)'
;GGYYGVISRKYGLAIDTVKTFEIVTAIVTVKQVSEKRNADLFWTLRGAGSGNFGVVTKICVKLFNALSQYTWIIKEYKGNVLHELLSTWQN
;
A
#
# COMPACT_ATOMS: atom_id res chain seq x y z
N GLY A 1 2.34 -3.73 7.02
CA GLY A 1 1.04 -3.31 6.46
C GLY A 1 1.08 -3.31 4.95
N GLY A 2 -0.07 -3.11 4.28
CA GLY A 2 -0.18 -3.05 2.82
C GLY A 2 -0.53 -1.68 2.22
N TYR A 3 -1.15 -0.80 3.02
CA TYR A 3 -1.71 0.51 2.66
C TYR A 3 -2.74 0.49 1.52
N TYR A 4 -3.94 0.95 1.85
CA TYR A 4 -5.07 1.13 0.94
C TYR A 4 -5.47 2.61 0.91
N GLY A 5 -5.71 3.15 -0.28
CA GLY A 5 -6.12 4.54 -0.48
C GLY A 5 -6.94 4.74 -1.75
N VAL A 6 -7.16 5.99 -2.13
CA VAL A 6 -8.09 6.40 -3.20
C VAL A 6 -7.76 5.80 -4.57
N ILE A 7 -6.48 5.50 -4.84
CA ILE A 7 -6.02 4.90 -6.09
C ILE A 7 -5.90 3.37 -6.02
N SER A 8 -6.11 2.76 -4.85
CA SER A 8 -5.85 1.33 -4.65
C SER A 8 -6.79 0.43 -5.45
N ARG A 9 -8.02 0.87 -5.73
CA ARG A 9 -8.93 0.14 -6.63
C ARG A 9 -8.39 -0.01 -8.05
N LYS A 10 -7.54 0.92 -8.52
CA LYS A 10 -6.98 0.91 -9.87
C LYS A 10 -5.61 0.23 -9.93
N TYR A 11 -4.77 0.43 -8.91
CA TYR A 11 -3.36 0.03 -8.95
C TYR A 11 -2.95 -1.01 -7.90
N GLY A 12 -3.88 -1.49 -7.08
CA GLY A 12 -3.59 -2.38 -5.96
C GLY A 12 -3.15 -1.65 -4.69
N LEU A 13 -2.74 -2.42 -3.69
CA LEU A 13 -2.15 -1.89 -2.46
C LEU A 13 -0.80 -1.24 -2.76
N ALA A 14 -0.32 -0.35 -1.89
CA ALA A 14 0.99 0.29 -2.10
C ALA A 14 2.12 -0.77 -2.21
N ILE A 15 2.03 -1.84 -1.43
CA ILE A 15 2.97 -2.97 -1.46
C ILE A 15 2.99 -3.75 -2.78
N ASP A 16 1.91 -3.74 -3.56
CA ASP A 16 1.85 -4.41 -4.87
C ASP A 16 2.75 -3.72 -5.89
N THR A 17 3.09 -2.46 -5.63
CA THR A 17 3.92 -1.62 -6.50
C THR A 17 5.42 -1.73 -6.18
N VAL A 18 5.79 -2.29 -5.04
CA VAL A 18 7.18 -2.32 -4.57
C VAL A 18 8.03 -3.25 -5.45
N LYS A 19 9.22 -2.78 -5.81
CA LYS A 19 10.25 -3.53 -6.56
C LYS A 19 11.37 -4.02 -5.68
N THR A 20 11.83 -3.20 -4.75
CA THR A 20 12.90 -3.56 -3.82
C THR A 20 12.73 -2.84 -2.49
N PHE A 21 13.26 -3.44 -1.42
CA PHE A 21 13.51 -2.76 -0.16
C PHE A 21 15.02 -2.72 0.15
N GLU A 22 15.44 -1.69 0.86
CA GLU A 22 16.66 -1.69 1.66
C GLU A 22 16.26 -1.81 3.13
N ILE A 23 16.85 -2.75 3.86
CA ILE A 23 16.53 -3.03 5.26
C ILE A 23 17.79 -3.23 6.08
N VAL A 24 17.82 -2.60 7.26
CA VAL A 24 18.80 -2.86 8.32
C VAL A 24 18.23 -3.94 9.24
N THR A 25 18.90 -5.09 9.31
CA THR A 25 18.46 -6.23 10.14
C THR A 25 18.97 -6.11 11.59
N ALA A 26 18.46 -6.96 12.48
CA ALA A 26 18.85 -6.98 13.90
C ALA A 26 20.36 -7.22 14.14
N ILE A 27 21.07 -7.82 13.17
CA ILE A 27 22.52 -8.08 13.24
C ILE A 27 23.31 -6.92 12.59
N VAL A 28 22.71 -5.73 12.48
CA VAL A 28 23.34 -4.51 11.93
C VAL A 28 23.87 -4.70 10.50
N THR A 29 23.19 -5.53 9.70
CA THR A 29 23.52 -5.72 8.28
C THR A 29 22.50 -5.03 7.40
N VAL A 30 22.99 -4.30 6.39
CA VAL A 30 22.17 -3.68 5.33
C VAL A 30 21.94 -4.70 4.23
N LYS A 31 20.67 -4.97 3.91
CA LYS A 31 20.28 -5.88 2.83
C LYS A 31 19.41 -5.16 1.82
N GLN A 32 19.69 -5.38 0.54
CA GLN A 32 18.75 -5.11 -0.54
C GLN A 32 17.96 -6.39 -0.83
N VAL A 33 16.63 -6.30 -0.85
CA VAL A 33 15.75 -7.45 -1.06
C VAL A 33 14.75 -7.20 -2.18
N SER A 34 14.45 -8.25 -2.94
CA SER A 34 13.56 -8.25 -4.10
C SER A 34 13.01 -9.65 -4.36
N GLU A 35 12.12 -9.81 -5.34
CA GLU A 35 11.63 -11.13 -5.76
C GLU A 35 12.75 -12.08 -6.19
N LYS A 36 13.91 -11.55 -6.63
CA LYS A 36 15.06 -12.34 -7.08
C LYS A 36 16.17 -12.44 -6.02
N ARG A 37 16.02 -11.79 -4.86
CA ARG A 37 17.06 -11.70 -3.83
C ARG A 37 16.43 -11.63 -2.43
N ASN A 38 16.58 -12.69 -1.63
CA ASN A 38 15.87 -12.87 -0.35
C ASN A 38 14.34 -12.75 -0.56
N ALA A 39 13.79 -13.59 -1.44
CA ALA A 39 12.40 -13.52 -1.89
C ALA A 39 11.38 -13.77 -0.75
N ASP A 40 11.75 -14.60 0.21
CA ASP A 40 11.05 -14.86 1.46
C ASP A 40 10.91 -13.60 2.32
N LEU A 41 12.02 -12.89 2.54
CA LEU A 41 12.02 -11.63 3.26
C LEU A 41 11.28 -10.55 2.47
N PHE A 42 11.48 -10.48 1.14
CA PHE A 42 10.74 -9.57 0.28
C PHE A 42 9.22 -9.78 0.35
N TRP A 43 8.75 -11.03 0.28
CA TRP A 43 7.35 -11.37 0.46
C TRP A 43 6.83 -10.93 1.82
N THR A 44 7.59 -11.21 2.88
CA THR A 44 7.20 -10.89 4.26
C THR A 44 7.06 -9.38 4.49
N LEU A 45 7.98 -8.58 3.96
CA LEU A 45 7.94 -7.11 4.09
C LEU A 45 6.72 -6.50 3.39
N ARG A 46 6.14 -7.16 2.38
CA ARG A 46 4.93 -6.73 1.67
C ARG A 46 3.64 -7.16 2.38
N GLY A 47 3.50 -6.81 3.66
CA GLY A 47 2.22 -6.99 4.35
C GLY A 47 2.35 -7.22 5.84
N ALA A 48 3.22 -8.14 6.26
CA ALA A 48 3.39 -8.54 7.65
C ALA A 48 4.01 -7.44 8.54
N GLY A 49 4.53 -6.38 7.91
CA GLY A 49 5.16 -5.25 8.60
C GLY A 49 6.67 -5.44 8.72
N SER A 50 7.42 -4.41 8.34
CA SER A 50 8.88 -4.44 8.37
C SER A 50 9.46 -4.55 9.77
N GLY A 51 8.78 -3.99 10.78
CA GLY A 51 9.28 -3.92 12.16
C GLY A 51 9.62 -5.27 12.81
N ASN A 52 9.10 -6.37 12.28
CA ASN A 52 9.43 -7.72 12.77
C ASN A 52 10.80 -8.23 12.29
N PHE A 53 11.36 -7.66 11.22
CA PHE A 53 12.55 -8.17 10.53
C PHE A 53 13.68 -7.14 10.43
N GLY A 54 13.41 -5.89 10.80
CA GLY A 54 14.38 -4.81 10.79
C GLY A 54 13.76 -3.46 10.47
N VAL A 55 14.62 -2.49 10.18
CA VAL A 55 14.22 -1.13 9.80
C VAL A 55 14.40 -0.97 8.29
N VAL A 56 13.30 -0.80 7.57
CA VAL A 56 13.34 -0.48 6.14
C VAL A 56 13.80 0.97 5.97
N THR A 57 14.91 1.17 5.29
CA THR A 57 15.54 2.49 5.06
C THR A 57 15.25 3.04 3.67
N LYS A 58 14.95 2.18 2.69
CA LYS A 58 14.56 2.60 1.33
C LYS A 58 13.51 1.68 0.74
N ILE A 59 12.64 2.25 -0.09
CA ILE A 59 11.64 1.54 -0.87
C ILE A 59 11.73 2.01 -2.32
N CYS A 60 11.88 1.08 -3.26
CA CYS A 60 11.74 1.37 -4.68
C CYS A 60 10.36 0.90 -5.14
N VAL A 61 9.59 1.78 -5.78
CA VAL A 61 8.22 1.49 -6.23
C VAL A 61 8.07 1.72 -7.73
N LYS A 62 7.15 0.99 -8.34
CA LYS A 62 6.66 1.28 -9.70
C LYS A 62 5.84 2.56 -9.67
N LEU A 63 6.11 3.46 -10.60
CA LEU A 63 5.31 4.65 -10.83
C LEU A 63 4.24 4.40 -11.91
N PHE A 64 3.18 5.19 -11.85
CA PHE A 64 2.10 5.22 -12.82
C PHE A 64 1.96 6.63 -13.38
N ASN A 65 1.39 6.75 -14.58
CA ASN A 65 1.10 8.05 -15.16
C ASN A 65 0.13 8.83 -14.27
N ALA A 66 0.51 10.06 -13.94
CA ALA A 66 -0.36 10.96 -13.20
C ALA A 66 -1.57 11.32 -14.06
N LEU A 67 -2.74 11.36 -13.45
CA LEU A 67 -3.91 11.96 -14.08
C LEU A 67 -3.69 13.48 -14.12
N SER A 68 -4.01 14.11 -15.25
CA SER A 68 -3.95 15.56 -15.37
C SER A 68 -5.04 16.25 -14.55
N GLN A 69 -6.13 15.53 -14.21
CA GLN A 69 -7.28 16.04 -13.47
C GLN A 69 -7.90 14.93 -12.61
N TYR A 70 -8.45 15.32 -11.45
CA TYR A 70 -9.25 14.45 -10.59
C TYR A 70 -10.38 15.26 -9.93
N THR A 71 -11.43 14.58 -9.49
CA THR A 71 -12.56 15.21 -8.79
C THR A 71 -12.62 14.67 -7.37
N TRP A 72 -12.73 15.59 -6.40
CA TRP A 72 -12.98 15.26 -5.00
C TRP A 72 -14.34 15.84 -4.60
N ILE A 73 -15.20 15.00 -4.02
CA ILE A 73 -16.56 15.40 -3.61
C ILE A 73 -16.72 15.10 -2.13
N ILE A 74 -17.09 16.11 -1.36
CA ILE A 74 -17.56 15.96 0.02
C ILE A 74 -19.04 16.30 0.02
N LYS A 75 -19.88 15.35 0.42
CA LYS A 75 -21.33 15.53 0.54
C LYS A 75 -21.79 15.06 1.91
N GLU A 76 -22.72 15.81 2.50
CA GLU A 76 -23.38 15.46 3.75
C GLU A 76 -24.79 14.96 3.47
N TYR A 77 -25.18 13.85 4.08
CA TYR A 77 -26.52 13.26 3.97
C TYR A 77 -27.15 13.19 5.36
N LYS A 78 -28.44 13.54 5.47
CA LYS A 78 -29.18 13.58 6.74
C LYS A 78 -30.40 12.65 6.71
N GLY A 79 -30.76 12.11 7.86
CA GLY A 79 -31.98 11.31 8.06
C GLY A 79 -32.00 10.01 7.24
N ASN A 80 -33.19 9.62 6.78
CA ASN A 80 -33.44 8.31 6.15
C ASN A 80 -32.65 8.08 4.84
N VAL A 81 -32.21 9.15 4.18
CA VAL A 81 -31.42 9.07 2.93
C VAL A 81 -30.09 8.37 3.15
N LEU A 82 -29.47 8.51 4.33
CA LEU A 82 -28.18 7.86 4.62
C LEU A 82 -28.30 6.33 4.60
N HIS A 83 -29.39 5.78 5.15
CA HIS A 83 -29.59 4.33 5.22
C HIS A 83 -29.76 3.72 3.83
N GLU A 84 -30.59 4.35 2.98
CA GLU A 84 -30.80 3.93 1.59
C GLU A 84 -29.50 4.01 0.77
N LEU A 85 -28.74 5.10 0.94
CA LEU A 85 -27.44 5.28 0.27
C LEU A 85 -26.44 4.20 0.67
N LEU A 86 -26.29 3.92 1.97
CA LEU A 86 -25.36 2.90 2.46
C LEU A 86 -25.76 1.51 1.95
N SER A 87 -27.07 1.20 1.96
CA SER A 87 -27.58 -0.07 1.42
C SER A 87 -27.28 -0.21 -0.07
N THR A 88 -27.45 0.86 -0.84
CA THR A 88 -27.16 0.87 -2.29
C THR A 88 -25.66 0.77 -2.56
N TRP A 89 -24.81 1.36 -1.71
CA TRP A 89 -23.36 1.34 -1.88
C TRP A 89 -22.72 -0.03 -1.55
N GLN A 90 -23.31 -0.79 -0.64
CA GLN A 90 -22.80 -2.11 -0.21
C GLN A 90 -23.22 -3.26 -1.13
N ASN A 91 -24.33 -3.12 -1.86
CA ASN A 91 -24.82 -4.10 -2.84
C ASN A 91 -24.10 -3.94 -4.19
#